data_AF-A0A1Y1Y363-F1
#
_entry.id   AF-A0A1Y1Y363-F1
#
_cell.length_a   1.000
_cell.length_b   1.000
_cell.length_c   1.000
_cell.angle_alpha   90.00
_cell.angle_beta   90.00
_cell.angle_gamma   90.00
#
_symmetry.space_group_name_H-M   'P 1'
#
loop_
_entity.id
_entity.type
_entity.pdbx_description
1 polymer ?
#
loop_
_entity_poly.entity_id
_entity_poly.type
_entity_poly.pdbx_seq_one_letter_code
_entity_poly.pdbx_strand_id
1 'polypeptide(L)'
;MAYNVYRVEYRLGFQDPLMPAGERFHNVLFVETDANGDGRILHVIGAIADVNGMRFEEKVGKRPEDSNTYHRKHYLGQIPADQYEALIQLMHSVPAPPRQRIFDSRAMGWVQCKPDGSLYQPGETVPPYMKCTEWVLDRAIPALQQSGFLYPDGIPQEQSVTKTKQTQGDTSEWTWDEARQKYYYYNYATQEYVWSD
;
A
#
# COMPACT_ATOMS: atom_id res chain seq x y z
N MET A 1 9.61 -11.12 -6.22
CA MET A 1 10.00 -9.73 -5.90
C MET A 1 8.85 -9.08 -5.15
N ALA A 2 9.12 -8.18 -4.22
CA ALA A 2 8.12 -7.52 -3.39
C ALA A 2 8.29 -6.01 -3.46
N TYR A 3 7.20 -5.26 -3.35
CA TYR A 3 7.22 -3.81 -3.24
C TYR A 3 6.79 -3.38 -1.86
N ASN A 4 7.56 -2.48 -1.26
CA ASN A 4 7.18 -1.86 0.01
C ASN A 4 6.09 -0.82 -0.25
N VAL A 5 5.05 -0.84 0.58
CA VAL A 5 3.95 0.13 0.53
C VAL A 5 3.98 1.00 1.77
N TYR A 6 3.91 2.31 1.57
CA TYR A 6 3.93 3.31 2.62
C TYR A 6 2.74 4.26 2.50
N ARG A 7 2.25 4.74 3.64
CA ARG A 7 1.52 6.00 3.72
C ARG A 7 2.54 7.12 3.92
N VAL A 8 2.53 8.13 3.08
CA VAL A 8 3.45 9.27 3.17
C VAL A 8 2.68 10.54 3.48
N GLU A 9 3.19 11.30 4.46
CA GLU A 9 2.70 12.60 4.89
C GLU A 9 3.62 13.71 4.33
N TYR A 10 3.02 14.65 3.60
CA TYR A 10 3.67 15.88 3.14
C TYR A 10 3.06 17.10 3.82
N ARG A 11 3.90 18.05 4.23
CA ARG A 11 3.48 19.35 4.75
C ARG A 11 2.66 20.10 3.71
N LEU A 12 1.51 20.62 4.12
CA LEU A 12 0.71 21.52 3.32
C LEU A 12 1.31 22.93 3.38
N GLY A 13 1.39 23.61 2.23
CA GLY A 13 1.78 25.03 2.19
C GLY A 13 0.74 25.94 2.83
N PHE A 14 -0.52 25.51 2.87
CA PHE A 14 -1.62 26.22 3.53
C PHE A 14 -2.62 25.23 4.13
N GLN A 15 -3.00 25.45 5.39
CA GLN A 15 -4.02 24.66 6.07
C GLN A 15 -5.41 25.13 5.62
N ASP A 16 -6.22 24.20 5.12
CA ASP A 16 -7.53 24.55 4.60
C ASP A 16 -8.51 24.89 5.74
N PRO A 17 -9.08 26.11 5.79
CA PRO A 17 -9.93 26.56 6.89
C PRO A 17 -11.27 25.83 6.97
N LEU A 18 -11.65 25.06 5.94
CA LEU A 18 -12.88 24.26 5.92
C LEU A 18 -12.70 22.88 6.54
N MET A 19 -11.46 22.51 6.86
CA MET A 19 -11.13 21.22 7.46
C MET A 19 -10.96 21.39 8.97
N PRO A 20 -11.03 20.29 9.76
CA PRO A 20 -10.82 20.38 11.21
C PRO A 20 -9.53 21.13 11.57
N ALA A 21 -9.61 21.93 12.62
CA ALA A 21 -8.48 22.75 13.08
C ALA A 21 -7.29 21.89 13.52
N GLY A 22 -6.08 22.37 13.22
CA GLY A 22 -4.83 21.68 13.56
C GLY A 22 -3.90 21.57 12.35
N GLU A 23 -2.69 21.06 12.60
CA GLU A 23 -1.75 20.76 11.51
C GLU A 23 -2.23 19.52 10.76
N ARG A 24 -2.48 19.68 9.46
CA ARG A 24 -2.83 18.58 8.55
C ARG A 24 -1.72 18.36 7.53
N PHE A 25 -1.61 17.11 7.10
CA PHE A 25 -0.68 16.67 6.07
C PHE A 25 -1.46 16.19 4.84
N HIS A 26 -0.89 16.42 3.67
CA HIS A 26 -1.29 15.72 2.47
C HIS A 26 -0.82 14.27 2.56
N ASN A 27 -1.76 13.33 2.58
CA ASN A 27 -1.46 11.91 2.65
C ASN A 27 -1.56 11.29 1.25
N VAL A 28 -0.60 10.43 0.92
CA VAL A 28 -0.61 9.59 -0.29
C VAL A 28 -0.23 8.16 0.06
N LEU A 29 -0.58 7.22 -0.81
CA LEU A 29 0.05 5.92 -0.84
C LEU A 29 1.29 6.00 -1.75
N PHE A 30 2.38 5.40 -1.30
CA PHE A 30 3.62 5.30 -2.05
C PHE A 30 4.04 3.84 -2.13
N VAL A 31 4.24 3.35 -3.35
CA VAL A 31 4.76 2.00 -3.62
C VAL A 31 6.19 2.15 -4.10
N GLU A 32 7.14 1.64 -3.33
CA GLU A 32 8.56 1.66 -3.66
C GLU A 32 8.83 0.54 -4.68
N THR A 33 8.89 0.91 -5.96
CA THR A 33 9.05 -0.05 -7.08
C THR A 33 10.48 -0.18 -7.55
N ASP A 34 11.32 0.82 -7.27
CA ASP A 34 12.67 0.93 -7.81
C ASP A 34 13.72 0.77 -6.70
N ALA A 35 14.86 0.15 -7.04
CA ALA A 35 15.92 -0.17 -6.07
C ALA A 35 16.60 1.07 -5.44
N ASN A 36 16.44 2.26 -6.04
CA ASN A 36 16.95 3.52 -5.50
C ASN A 36 16.00 4.17 -4.48
N GLY A 37 14.84 3.56 -4.21
CA GLY A 37 13.79 4.11 -3.35
C GLY A 37 12.77 4.98 -4.10
N ASP A 38 12.90 5.15 -5.42
CA ASP A 38 11.85 5.72 -6.25
C ASP A 38 10.68 4.73 -6.38
N GLY A 39 9.55 5.24 -6.89
CA GLY A 39 8.35 4.44 -6.90
C GLY A 39 7.17 5.11 -7.57
N ARG A 40 5.99 4.72 -7.12
CA ARG A 40 4.70 5.16 -7.65
C ARG A 40 3.87 5.78 -6.54
N ILE A 41 3.36 6.98 -6.79
CA ILE A 41 2.46 7.70 -5.89
C ILE A 41 1.03 7.44 -6.35
N LEU A 42 0.21 6.93 -5.43
CA LEU A 42 -1.21 6.65 -5.63
C LEU A 42 -2.00 7.62 -4.76
N HIS A 43 -2.79 8.48 -5.40
CA HIS A 43 -3.54 9.54 -4.72
C HIS A 43 -4.78 9.93 -5.52
N VAL A 44 -5.55 10.88 -4.98
CA VAL A 44 -6.62 11.54 -5.73
C VAL A 44 -6.26 13.00 -5.98
N ILE A 45 -6.54 13.46 -7.18
CA ILE A 45 -6.29 14.83 -7.67
C ILE A 45 -7.59 15.54 -8.02
N GLY A 46 -7.51 16.87 -8.15
CA GLY A 46 -8.66 17.75 -8.38
C GLY A 46 -9.12 18.41 -7.09
N ALA A 47 -10.26 19.09 -7.16
CA ALA A 47 -10.83 19.83 -6.06
C ALA A 47 -12.25 19.38 -5.73
N ILE A 48 -12.65 19.58 -4.47
CA ILE A 48 -14.01 19.29 -3.99
C ILE A 48 -15.09 20.20 -4.61
N ALA A 49 -14.68 21.22 -5.36
CA ALA A 49 -15.56 22.13 -6.10
C ALA A 49 -15.69 21.76 -7.59
N ASP A 50 -14.84 20.86 -8.10
CA ASP A 50 -14.86 20.46 -9.50
C ASP A 50 -16.15 19.71 -9.82
N VAL A 51 -16.69 19.89 -11.03
CA VAL A 51 -17.94 19.23 -11.46
C VAL A 51 -17.88 17.71 -11.31
N ASN A 52 -16.72 17.13 -11.61
CA ASN A 52 -16.46 15.69 -11.49
C ASN A 52 -15.83 15.29 -10.15
N GLY A 53 -15.70 16.24 -9.22
CA GLY A 53 -14.95 16.04 -7.98
C GLY A 53 -13.49 15.70 -8.20
N MET A 54 -12.93 14.96 -7.25
CA MET A 54 -11.58 14.45 -7.34
C MET A 54 -11.57 13.11 -8.10
N ARG A 55 -10.42 12.75 -8.68
CA ARG A 55 -10.22 11.47 -9.38
C ARG A 55 -8.92 10.80 -8.95
N PHE A 56 -8.90 9.48 -8.99
CA PHE A 56 -7.68 8.71 -8.78
C PHE A 56 -6.63 9.04 -9.85
N GLU A 57 -5.36 9.08 -9.43
CA GLU A 57 -4.19 9.19 -10.28
C GLU A 57 -3.06 8.31 -9.72
N GLU A 58 -2.38 7.63 -10.62
CA GLU A 58 -1.08 7.02 -10.39
C GLU A 58 -0.02 7.85 -11.11
N LYS A 59 1.06 8.21 -10.42
CA LYS A 59 2.19 8.92 -11.04
C LYS A 59 3.53 8.36 -10.60
N VAL A 60 4.55 8.55 -11.43
CA VAL A 60 5.94 8.28 -11.03
C VAL A 60 6.34 9.25 -9.93
N GLY A 61 6.94 8.72 -8.87
CA GLY A 61 7.40 9.48 -7.71
C GLY A 61 8.88 9.21 -7.43
N LYS A 62 9.59 10.25 -6.99
CA LYS A 62 10.90 10.09 -6.37
C LYS A 62 10.75 9.59 -4.94
N ARG A 63 11.84 9.08 -4.38
CA ARG A 63 11.94 8.77 -2.95
C ARG A 63 11.33 9.91 -2.12
N PRO A 64 10.33 9.64 -1.25
CA PRO A 64 9.60 10.68 -0.53
C PRO A 64 10.47 11.69 0.20
N GLU A 65 11.55 11.21 0.81
CA GLU A 65 12.53 11.97 1.59
C GLU A 65 13.26 13.04 0.77
N ASP A 66 13.28 12.94 -0.56
CA ASP A 66 13.90 13.92 -1.44
C ASP A 66 13.00 15.16 -1.66
N SER A 67 11.75 15.13 -1.18
CA SER A 67 10.83 16.28 -1.25
C SER A 67 11.03 17.24 -0.08
N ASN A 68 11.13 18.54 -0.37
CA ASN A 68 11.17 19.60 0.65
C ASN A 68 9.92 19.64 1.55
N THR A 69 8.79 19.10 1.08
CA THR A 69 7.55 19.02 1.87
C THR A 69 7.43 17.72 2.65
N TYR A 70 8.38 16.79 2.55
CA TYR A 70 8.34 15.54 3.28
C TYR A 70 8.22 15.78 4.79
N HIS A 71 7.24 15.11 5.41
CA HIS A 71 7.11 15.08 6.86
C HIS A 71 7.50 13.72 7.41
N ARG A 72 6.82 12.66 6.97
CA ARG A 72 7.02 11.30 7.48
C ARG A 72 6.46 10.25 6.52
N LYS A 73 6.98 9.03 6.56
CA LYS A 73 6.34 7.84 5.99
C LYS A 73 6.04 6.79 7.05
N HIS A 74 4.99 6.02 6.81
CA HIS A 74 4.49 4.96 7.68
C HIS A 74 4.42 3.69 6.84
N TYR A 75 5.19 2.66 7.22
CA TYR A 75 5.18 1.38 6.52
C TYR A 75 3.83 0.68 6.73
N LEU A 76 3.21 0.22 5.64
CA LEU A 76 1.93 -0.48 5.66
C LEU A 76 2.11 -1.98 5.43
N GLY A 77 3.17 -2.39 4.74
CA GLY A 77 3.44 -3.77 4.39
C GLY A 77 4.14 -3.90 3.04
N GLN A 78 4.20 -5.14 2.56
CA GLN A 78 4.67 -5.47 1.22
C GLN A 78 3.55 -6.06 0.37
N ILE A 79 3.63 -5.83 -0.93
CA ILE A 79 2.83 -6.55 -1.93
C ILE A 79 3.75 -7.36 -2.84
N PRO A 80 3.32 -8.55 -3.33
CA PRO A 80 3.99 -9.22 -4.42
C PRO A 80 4.08 -8.31 -5.66
N ALA A 81 5.21 -8.28 -6.34
CA ALA A 81 5.40 -7.39 -7.48
C ALA A 81 4.45 -7.69 -8.65
N ASP A 82 4.03 -8.95 -8.81
CA ASP A 82 3.03 -9.40 -9.78
C ASP A 82 1.60 -8.97 -9.42
N GLN A 83 1.34 -8.58 -8.17
CA GLN A 83 0.08 -8.00 -7.70
C GLN A 83 -0.01 -6.48 -7.86
N TYR A 84 1.01 -5.84 -8.45
CA TYR A 84 1.01 -4.39 -8.64
C TYR A 84 -0.18 -3.91 -9.49
N GLU A 85 -0.49 -4.61 -10.58
CA GLU A 85 -1.64 -4.26 -11.42
C GLU A 85 -2.97 -4.45 -10.68
N ALA A 86 -3.09 -5.49 -9.85
CA ALA A 86 -4.26 -5.70 -8.99
C ALA A 86 -4.41 -4.59 -7.95
N LEU A 87 -3.31 -4.06 -7.39
CA LEU A 87 -3.32 -2.87 -6.54
C LEU A 87 -3.87 -1.66 -7.29
N ILE A 88 -3.43 -1.40 -8.52
CA ILE A 88 -3.92 -0.27 -9.32
C ILE A 88 -5.42 -0.41 -9.61
N GLN A 89 -5.88 -1.59 -9.99
CA GLN A 89 -7.31 -1.87 -10.20
C GLN A 89 -8.12 -1.69 -8.91
N LEU A 90 -7.59 -2.14 -7.77
CA LEU A 90 -8.21 -1.91 -6.47
C LEU A 90 -8.34 -0.41 -6.19
N MET A 91 -7.28 0.37 -6.36
CA MET A 91 -7.33 1.82 -6.13
C MET A 91 -8.31 2.54 -7.05
N HIS A 92 -8.45 2.10 -8.31
CA HIS A 92 -9.47 2.59 -9.22
C HIS A 92 -10.90 2.26 -8.77
N SER A 93 -11.11 1.11 -8.12
CA SER A 93 -12.43 0.72 -7.61
C SER A 93 -12.84 1.49 -6.35
N VAL A 94 -11.88 2.05 -5.60
CA VAL A 94 -12.15 2.85 -4.40
C VAL A 94 -12.74 4.21 -4.83
N PRO A 95 -13.99 4.54 -4.46
CA PRO A 95 -14.63 5.77 -4.93
C PRO A 95 -13.83 7.01 -4.52
N ALA A 96 -13.42 7.81 -5.50
CA ALA A 96 -12.78 9.10 -5.25
C ALA A 96 -13.77 10.09 -4.60
N PRO A 97 -13.28 11.12 -3.88
CA PRO A 97 -14.16 12.13 -3.30
C PRO A 97 -14.97 12.84 -4.39
N PRO A 98 -16.32 12.85 -4.31
CA PRO A 98 -17.14 13.52 -5.29
C PRO A 98 -17.05 15.04 -5.14
N ARG A 99 -17.75 15.76 -6.01
CA ARG A 99 -18.05 17.18 -5.78
C ARG A 99 -18.80 17.31 -4.46
N GLN A 100 -18.36 18.27 -3.65
CA GLN A 100 -18.91 18.56 -2.33
C GLN A 100 -19.23 20.05 -2.15
N ARG A 101 -18.86 20.91 -3.10
CA ARG A 101 -19.19 22.33 -3.07
C ARG A 101 -19.63 22.86 -4.42
N ILE A 102 -20.52 23.84 -4.38
CA ILE A 102 -20.90 24.67 -5.52
C ILE A 102 -20.95 26.13 -5.10
N PHE A 103 -20.79 27.04 -6.06
CA PHE A 103 -21.06 28.45 -5.84
C PHE A 103 -22.58 28.67 -5.95
N ASP A 104 -23.19 29.07 -4.84
CA ASP A 104 -24.59 29.48 -4.83
C ASP A 104 -24.69 31.00 -4.97
N SER A 105 -25.21 31.43 -6.13
CA SER A 105 -25.46 32.84 -6.43
C SER A 105 -26.44 33.53 -5.49
N ARG A 106 -27.36 32.78 -4.84
CA ARG A 106 -28.33 33.37 -3.90
C ARG A 106 -27.67 33.67 -2.56
N ALA A 107 -26.81 32.77 -2.09
CA ALA A 107 -26.00 32.96 -0.90
C ALA A 107 -24.74 33.81 -1.16
N MET A 108 -24.43 34.11 -2.44
CA MET A 108 -23.20 34.76 -2.88
C MET A 108 -21.94 34.09 -2.32
N GLY A 109 -21.92 32.76 -2.27
CA GLY A 109 -20.87 32.02 -1.61
C GLY A 109 -20.80 30.55 -1.98
N TRP A 110 -19.67 29.94 -1.64
CA TRP A 110 -19.47 28.51 -1.82
C TRP A 110 -20.14 27.72 -0.69
N VAL A 111 -21.09 26.88 -1.04
CA VAL A 111 -21.89 26.07 -0.10
C VAL A 111 -21.68 24.58 -0.34
N GLN A 112 -21.91 23.75 0.67
CA GLN A 112 -21.83 22.30 0.52
C GLN A 112 -22.98 21.78 -0.36
N CYS A 113 -22.67 20.81 -1.21
CA CYS A 113 -23.64 20.14 -2.08
C CYS A 113 -23.52 18.62 -1.93
N LYS A 114 -24.60 17.94 -2.33
CA LYS A 114 -24.62 16.49 -2.53
C LYS A 114 -23.76 16.13 -3.76
N PRO A 115 -23.40 14.86 -3.97
CA PRO A 115 -22.58 14.43 -5.11
C PRO A 115 -23.16 14.82 -6.48
N ASP A 116 -24.49 14.87 -6.61
CA ASP A 116 -25.19 15.29 -7.82
C ASP A 116 -25.17 16.83 -8.04
N GLY A 117 -24.71 17.61 -7.06
CA GLY A 117 -24.70 19.06 -7.07
C GLY A 117 -25.94 19.73 -6.49
N SER A 118 -26.94 18.97 -6.05
CA SER A 118 -28.07 19.55 -5.32
C SER A 118 -27.65 20.02 -3.93
N LEU A 119 -28.33 21.04 -3.41
CA LEU A 119 -28.05 21.55 -2.07
C LEU A 119 -28.71 20.68 -0.99
N TYR A 120 -28.05 20.61 0.16
CA TYR A 120 -28.66 20.04 1.36
C TYR A 120 -29.86 20.90 1.82
N GLN A 121 -30.94 20.24 2.23
CA GLN A 121 -32.16 20.88 2.72
C GLN A 121 -32.10 21.12 4.23
N PRO A 122 -32.93 22.04 4.78
CA PRO A 122 -33.02 22.24 6.21
C PRO A 122 -33.34 20.93 6.95
N GLY A 123 -32.53 20.60 7.97
CA GLY A 123 -32.67 19.36 8.74
C GLY A 123 -31.93 18.14 8.17
N GLU A 124 -31.37 18.22 6.97
CA GLU A 124 -30.50 17.15 6.45
C GLU A 124 -29.12 17.18 7.15
N THR A 125 -28.58 15.99 7.42
CA THR A 125 -27.20 15.85 7.90
C THR A 125 -26.23 16.13 6.76
N VAL A 126 -25.38 17.13 6.95
CA VAL A 126 -24.30 17.46 6.02
C VAL A 126 -23.02 16.72 6.44
N PRO A 127 -22.46 15.84 5.58
CA PRO A 127 -21.24 15.13 5.93
C PRO A 127 -20.03 16.07 5.99
N PRO A 128 -18.99 15.71 6.75
CA PRO A 128 -17.72 16.44 6.72
C PRO A 128 -17.10 16.35 5.32
N TYR A 129 -16.25 17.33 4.99
CA TYR A 129 -15.50 17.28 3.75
C TYR A 129 -14.55 16.09 3.73
N MET A 130 -14.48 15.45 2.57
CA MET A 130 -13.55 14.39 2.26
C MET A 130 -12.59 14.88 1.18
N LYS A 131 -11.30 14.98 1.49
CA LYS A 131 -10.25 15.32 0.52
C LYS A 131 -9.34 14.12 0.30
N CYS A 132 -8.21 14.35 -0.38
CA CYS A 132 -7.17 13.33 -0.57
C CYS A 132 -6.77 12.63 0.72
N THR A 133 -6.59 13.37 1.82
CA THR A 133 -6.20 12.79 3.11
C THR A 133 -7.24 11.81 3.63
N GLU A 134 -8.50 12.22 3.71
CA GLU A 134 -9.60 11.35 4.15
C GLU A 134 -9.79 10.16 3.20
N TRP A 135 -9.64 10.36 1.88
CA TRP A 135 -9.69 9.25 0.93
C TRP A 135 -8.59 8.21 1.18
N VAL A 136 -7.35 8.65 1.43
CA VAL A 136 -6.25 7.73 1.72
C VAL A 136 -6.47 6.98 3.04
N LEU A 137 -6.80 7.73 4.10
CA LEU A 137 -6.91 7.17 5.45
C LEU A 137 -8.17 6.30 5.64
N ASP A 138 -9.31 6.76 5.14
CA ASP A 138 -10.61 6.17 5.46
C ASP A 138 -11.09 5.19 4.38
N ARG A 139 -10.50 5.23 3.17
CA ARG A 139 -10.92 4.37 2.06
C ARG A 139 -9.79 3.53 1.47
N ALA A 140 -8.73 4.16 0.98
CA ALA A 140 -7.70 3.46 0.20
C ALA A 140 -6.88 2.48 1.07
N ILE A 141 -6.41 2.92 2.24
CA ILE A 141 -5.66 2.04 3.17
C ILE A 141 -6.55 0.89 3.66
N PRO A 142 -7.78 1.11 4.16
CA PRO A 142 -8.67 0.02 4.54
C PRO A 142 -8.95 -0.97 3.40
N ALA A 143 -9.20 -0.48 2.18
CA ALA A 143 -9.40 -1.34 1.01
C ALA A 143 -8.16 -2.20 0.72
N LEU A 144 -6.97 -1.60 0.78
CA LEU A 144 -5.70 -2.32 0.59
C LEU A 144 -5.47 -3.38 1.69
N GLN A 145 -5.77 -3.06 2.94
CA GLN A 145 -5.67 -4.01 4.05
C GLN A 145 -6.64 -5.20 3.90
N GLN A 146 -7.81 -4.96 3.32
CA GLN A 146 -8.84 -5.99 3.07
C GLN A 146 -8.59 -6.80 1.77
N SER A 147 -7.61 -6.40 0.96
CA SER A 147 -7.35 -7.01 -0.36
C SER A 147 -6.81 -8.43 -0.30
N GLY A 148 -6.20 -8.84 0.82
CA GLY A 148 -5.57 -10.14 1.00
C GLY A 148 -4.17 -10.28 0.39
N PHE A 149 -3.64 -9.25 -0.30
CA PHE A 149 -2.30 -9.28 -0.89
C PHE A 149 -1.33 -8.23 -0.30
N LEU A 150 -1.75 -7.46 0.71
CA LEU A 150 -0.86 -6.67 1.56
C LEU A 150 -0.39 -7.52 2.75
N TYR A 151 0.91 -7.68 2.90
CA TYR A 151 1.54 -8.42 4.00
C TYR A 151 2.20 -7.43 4.97
N PRO A 152 1.57 -7.13 6.14
CA PRO A 152 2.06 -6.10 7.06
C PRO A 152 3.47 -6.40 7.60
N ASP A 153 3.78 -7.67 7.82
CA ASP A 153 5.08 -8.11 8.36
C ASP A 153 6.09 -8.48 7.25
N GLY A 154 5.77 -8.13 6.00
CA GLY A 154 6.51 -8.54 4.81
C GLY A 154 5.98 -9.86 4.22
N ILE A 155 6.27 -10.08 2.93
CA ILE A 155 5.87 -11.33 2.28
C ILE A 155 6.62 -12.48 2.95
N PRO A 156 5.90 -13.52 3.45
CA PRO A 156 6.55 -14.71 4.00
C PRO A 156 7.57 -15.22 2.99
N GLN A 157 8.85 -15.17 3.36
CA GLN A 157 9.83 -15.95 2.64
C GLN A 157 9.42 -17.38 2.88
N GLU A 158 9.12 -18.14 1.81
CA GLU A 158 9.15 -19.59 1.93
C GLU A 158 10.46 -19.91 2.64
N GLN A 159 10.36 -20.50 3.83
CA GLN A 159 11.50 -21.11 4.45
C GLN A 159 11.93 -22.18 3.45
N SER A 160 12.91 -21.83 2.61
CA SER A 160 13.79 -22.80 2.02
C SER A 160 14.18 -23.65 3.22
N VAL A 161 13.72 -24.90 3.24
CA VAL A 161 14.23 -25.93 4.15
C VAL A 161 15.68 -26.13 3.73
N THR A 162 16.50 -25.15 4.07
CA THR A 162 17.93 -25.17 3.90
C THR A 162 18.35 -25.96 5.11
N LYS A 163 18.39 -27.28 4.93
CA LYS A 163 19.14 -28.20 5.80
C LYS A 163 20.40 -27.46 6.23
N THR A 164 20.49 -27.17 7.51
CA THR A 164 21.64 -26.53 8.10
C THR A 164 22.85 -27.40 7.78
N LYS A 165 23.69 -26.97 6.83
CA LYS A 165 25.08 -27.41 6.77
C LYS A 165 25.74 -26.88 8.03
N GLN A 166 25.74 -27.69 9.08
CA GLN A 166 26.73 -27.56 10.14
C GLN A 166 28.10 -27.89 9.53
N THR A 167 28.98 -26.89 9.51
CA THR A 167 30.39 -27.13 9.25
C THR A 167 31.02 -27.86 10.44
N GLN A 168 31.60 -29.01 10.08
CA GLN A 168 32.79 -29.62 10.66
C GLN A 168 32.61 -30.43 11.95
N GLY A 169 32.12 -31.65 11.72
CA GLY A 169 32.21 -32.79 12.62
C GLY A 169 31.60 -34.00 11.91
N ASP A 170 32.45 -34.70 11.15
CA ASP A 170 32.25 -36.01 10.52
C ASP A 170 31.00 -36.80 10.98
N THR A 171 29.84 -36.45 10.42
CA THR A 171 28.59 -37.18 10.61
C THR A 171 27.85 -37.19 9.29
N SER A 172 28.02 -38.28 8.56
CA SER A 172 27.24 -38.55 7.36
C SER A 172 25.78 -38.77 7.78
N GLU A 173 24.89 -37.84 7.44
CA GLU A 173 23.47 -37.91 7.77
C GLU A 173 22.81 -39.07 6.99
N TRP A 174 22.48 -40.14 7.69
CA TRP A 174 21.79 -41.30 7.15
C TRP A 174 20.31 -40.97 6.87
N THR A 175 19.86 -41.20 5.64
CA THR A 175 18.49 -41.00 5.15
C THR A 175 17.81 -42.35 4.99
N TRP A 176 16.56 -42.49 5.43
CA TRP A 176 15.78 -43.73 5.27
C TRP A 176 15.17 -43.83 3.87
N ASP A 177 15.33 -44.98 3.21
CA ASP A 177 14.65 -45.35 1.97
C ASP A 177 13.49 -46.29 2.30
N GLU A 178 12.24 -45.81 2.15
CA GLU A 178 11.05 -46.62 2.44
C GLU A 178 10.88 -47.82 1.49
N ALA A 179 11.34 -47.73 0.24
CA ALA A 179 11.19 -48.81 -0.73
C ALA A 179 12.15 -49.97 -0.44
N ARG A 180 13.33 -49.68 0.12
CA ARG A 180 14.36 -50.66 0.46
C ARG A 180 14.39 -51.03 1.94
N GLN A 181 13.65 -50.29 2.78
CA GLN A 181 13.67 -50.44 4.24
C GLN A 181 15.10 -50.41 4.81
N LYS A 182 15.92 -49.51 4.28
CA LYS A 182 17.34 -49.34 4.65
C LYS A 182 17.71 -47.87 4.74
N TYR A 183 18.68 -47.56 5.59
CA TYR A 183 19.29 -46.23 5.61
C TYR A 183 20.37 -46.13 4.53
N TYR A 184 20.58 -44.95 3.97
CA TYR A 184 21.69 -44.63 3.09
C TYR A 184 22.21 -43.22 3.31
N TYR A 185 23.46 -42.96 2.95
CA TYR A 185 23.97 -41.60 2.81
C TYR A 185 24.76 -41.48 1.51
N TYR A 186 24.95 -40.25 1.04
CA TYR A 186 25.79 -39.99 -0.12
C TYR A 186 27.22 -39.68 0.33
N ASN A 187 28.17 -40.52 -0.07
CA ASN A 187 29.58 -40.28 0.19
C ASN A 187 30.16 -39.36 -0.89
N TYR A 188 30.45 -38.11 -0.53
CA TYR A 188 30.98 -37.12 -1.46
C TYR A 188 32.42 -37.40 -1.91
N ALA A 189 33.19 -38.18 -1.15
CA ALA A 189 34.57 -38.54 -1.52
C ALA A 189 34.61 -39.61 -2.60
N THR A 190 33.70 -40.58 -2.56
CA THR A 190 33.60 -41.64 -3.58
C THR A 190 32.54 -41.38 -4.64
N GLN A 191 31.70 -40.36 -4.45
CA GLN A 191 30.54 -40.03 -5.28
C GLN A 191 29.48 -41.14 -5.38
N GLU A 192 29.35 -41.96 -4.35
CA GLU A 192 28.46 -43.12 -4.31
C GLU A 192 27.47 -43.08 -3.13
N TYR A 193 26.35 -43.78 -3.27
CA TYR A 193 25.41 -44.00 -2.16
C TYR A 193 25.84 -45.23 -1.35
N VAL A 194 26.14 -45.02 -0.07
CA VAL A 194 26.50 -46.07 0.88
C VAL A 194 25.25 -46.44 1.68
N TRP A 195 24.91 -47.73 1.68
CA TRP A 195 23.72 -48.28 2.34
C TRP A 195 24.08 -48.92 3.68
N SER A 196 23.14 -48.93 4.62
CA SER A 196 23.30 -49.60 5.90
C SER A 196 23.22 -51.11 5.67
N ASP A 197 24.22 -51.84 6.16
CA ASP A 197 24.24 -53.31 6.11
C ASP A 197 23.03 -53.92 6.85
#